data_AF-A0A1H7VH10-F1
#
_entry.id   AF-A0A1H7VH10-F1
#
_cell.length_a   1.000
_cell.length_b   1.000
_cell.length_c   1.000
_cell.angle_alpha   90.00
_cell.angle_beta   90.00
_cell.angle_gamma   90.00
#
_symmetry.space_group_name_H-M   'P 1'
#
loop_
_entity.id
_entity.type
_entity.pdbx_description
1 polymer ?
#
loop_
_entity_poly.entity_id
_entity_poly.type
_entity_poly.pdbx_seq_one_letter_code
_entity_poly.pdbx_strand_id
1 'polypeptide(L)'
;MSNSPPPRRRPSASGSSSGGAPGGTGAQRPARRAGTSAPARTPSPSSGAAKLVVSAGPVEGEEFVLLEEEYVVGRSKEAAICIQDSSVSRNHILLRRDDSGWKVSDLGSGNGTLVNGEQITDEVPLGNGDIITLGDTEVTFSDMSNATMMVPLAPAPARPRPSAGASGPGPSRPERVRSSRATPPKPVDPVEARKKKILMGAIGGVALLAVLGLVALQVRQGNLATQRQNQARLEADRRAQLGGIFQEAKNLVREGRWIEARDKLVELQSLEPEMGGLKDYLDRAEKEIPNQKHLTAASTALKEKKLGVAQAELAKVTQDTQMFEQVSLLKRSLRDAGDAQAREARKLLDQKQIDEAKRITDDVLAAFESHRDAKLLNEEAVRLIEIRDRPPPPPPPPNPGKPWEQGVTRFVDGDLSGAVALINTCVSKTPKCKSILKDMTEFGSLYKRMEDLDAKGLSRLLALDKEITEGRGPSTMARNAGTRAANIFYKSASSAKTSGQWARAVEYARRTLQADPGHVGATNLLNDLRMKAKDIYMQAYALKDANPEDAIPKFKEVISMTPADDETHGKAKTWLEKISR
;
A
#
# COMPACT_ATOMS: atom_id res chain seq x y z
N MET A 1 11.91 -28.65 -57.57
CA MET A 1 12.61 -29.63 -56.68
C MET A 1 12.57 -29.02 -55.28
N SER A 2 11.83 -29.62 -54.33
CA SER A 2 12.31 -30.65 -53.36
C SER A 2 13.12 -30.01 -52.21
N ASN A 3 12.81 -30.20 -50.92
CA ASN A 3 11.64 -30.82 -50.26
C ASN A 3 11.54 -30.33 -48.79
N SER A 4 10.34 -30.29 -48.20
CA SER A 4 10.14 -29.95 -46.77
C SER A 4 10.00 -31.20 -45.88
N PRO A 5 10.58 -31.21 -44.66
CA PRO A 5 10.15 -32.09 -43.57
C PRO A 5 9.24 -31.35 -42.55
N PRO A 6 8.20 -32.02 -41.97
CA PRO A 6 7.25 -31.43 -41.01
C PRO A 6 7.69 -31.59 -39.53
N PRO A 7 7.06 -30.87 -38.57
CA PRO A 7 7.44 -30.88 -37.15
C PRO A 7 6.99 -32.12 -36.38
N ARG A 8 7.74 -32.48 -35.32
CA ARG A 8 7.38 -33.54 -34.36
C ARG A 8 6.36 -33.03 -33.32
N ARG A 9 5.53 -33.95 -32.81
CA ARG A 9 4.48 -33.74 -31.78
C ARG A 9 4.42 -34.93 -30.82
N ARG A 10 3.70 -34.74 -29.70
CA ARG A 10 3.27 -35.73 -28.68
C ARG A 10 4.36 -36.23 -27.69
N PRO A 11 3.96 -36.76 -26.51
CA PRO A 11 2.58 -36.94 -26.01
C PRO A 11 2.23 -36.13 -24.74
N SER A 12 0.93 -35.88 -24.57
CA SER A 12 0.28 -35.60 -23.29
C SER A 12 -0.04 -36.92 -22.57
N ALA A 13 0.05 -36.95 -21.25
CA ALA A 13 -0.42 -38.07 -20.43
C ALA A 13 -1.28 -37.56 -19.26
N SER A 14 -2.38 -38.27 -18.99
CA SER A 14 -3.32 -38.00 -17.91
C SER A 14 -3.69 -39.33 -17.26
N GLY A 15 -3.54 -39.46 -15.93
CA GLY A 15 -3.88 -40.67 -15.19
C GLY A 15 -3.91 -40.39 -13.69
N SER A 16 -4.88 -40.98 -13.00
CA SER A 16 -5.15 -40.75 -11.58
C SER A 16 -4.79 -41.98 -10.72
N SER A 17 -4.86 -41.77 -9.41
CA SER A 17 -5.15 -42.74 -8.33
C SER A 17 -3.97 -43.38 -7.54
N SER A 18 -3.98 -43.03 -6.24
CA SER A 18 -3.80 -43.89 -5.05
C SER A 18 -2.61 -44.86 -4.90
N GLY A 19 -1.83 -44.62 -3.84
CA GLY A 19 -1.55 -45.65 -2.83
C GLY A 19 -0.10 -46.08 -2.63
N GLY A 20 0.32 -46.21 -1.36
CA GLY A 20 1.54 -46.94 -0.95
C GLY A 20 2.64 -46.10 -0.28
N ALA A 21 3.00 -46.47 0.96
CA ALA A 21 4.30 -46.20 1.60
C ALA A 21 5.12 -47.52 1.62
N PRO A 22 6.45 -47.52 1.84
CA PRO A 22 7.11 -47.17 3.12
C PRO A 22 8.05 -45.93 2.97
N GLY A 23 8.78 -45.40 3.96
CA GLY A 23 9.27 -45.93 5.25
C GLY A 23 10.76 -46.35 5.15
N GLY A 24 11.70 -45.94 6.00
CA GLY A 24 11.65 -44.90 7.04
C GLY A 24 12.75 -45.05 8.12
N THR A 25 13.62 -44.04 8.28
CA THR A 25 14.59 -43.90 9.41
C THR A 25 14.92 -42.41 9.63
N GLY A 26 15.11 -41.89 10.86
CA GLY A 26 14.93 -42.55 12.15
C GLY A 26 15.75 -41.93 13.30
N ALA A 27 15.44 -40.70 13.73
CA ALA A 27 16.04 -40.10 14.93
C ALA A 27 15.03 -39.21 15.70
N GLN A 28 14.48 -39.77 16.78
CA GLN A 28 13.70 -39.09 17.84
C GLN A 28 14.46 -39.33 19.17
N ARG A 29 14.21 -38.73 20.35
CA ARG A 29 13.14 -37.92 21.00
C ARG A 29 13.81 -37.36 22.31
N PRO A 30 13.12 -36.82 23.36
CA PRO A 30 11.75 -36.34 23.48
C PRO A 30 11.56 -34.96 24.15
N ALA A 31 10.40 -34.34 23.92
CA ALA A 31 9.84 -33.35 24.86
C ALA A 31 9.14 -34.06 26.05
N ARG A 32 9.08 -33.42 27.23
CA ARG A 32 8.32 -33.93 28.39
C ARG A 32 7.47 -32.83 29.05
N ARG A 33 6.22 -33.20 29.33
CA ARG A 33 5.08 -32.44 29.88
C ARG A 33 5.39 -31.33 30.91
N ALA A 34 4.54 -30.31 30.88
CA ALA A 34 4.34 -29.35 31.96
C ALA A 34 3.81 -30.00 33.27
N GLY A 35 4.01 -29.29 34.38
CA GLY A 35 3.43 -29.55 35.70
C GLY A 35 3.20 -28.21 36.42
N THR A 36 2.19 -28.16 37.30
CA THR A 36 1.62 -26.90 37.81
C THR A 36 2.22 -26.46 39.15
N SER A 37 2.47 -25.16 39.32
CA SER A 37 2.57 -24.52 40.64
C SER A 37 2.09 -23.06 40.57
N ALA A 38 1.35 -22.62 41.58
CA ALA A 38 0.81 -21.26 41.72
C ALA A 38 1.83 -20.31 42.40
N PRO A 39 1.61 -18.98 42.44
CA PRO A 39 2.70 -18.01 42.60
C PRO A 39 3.17 -17.83 44.04
N ALA A 40 4.47 -17.54 44.21
CA ALA A 40 5.04 -17.09 45.47
C ALA A 40 6.19 -16.09 45.25
N ARG A 41 6.02 -14.88 45.79
CA ARG A 41 7.06 -13.87 46.10
C ARG A 41 7.88 -13.34 44.92
N THR A 42 7.46 -12.18 44.43
CA THR A 42 8.38 -11.15 43.93
C THR A 42 9.50 -10.89 44.94
N PRO A 43 10.78 -10.77 44.51
CA PRO A 43 11.74 -9.95 45.25
C PRO A 43 11.34 -8.49 45.05
N SER A 44 10.95 -7.80 46.12
CA SER A 44 10.99 -6.33 46.12
C SER A 44 12.44 -5.88 45.95
N PRO A 45 12.72 -4.79 45.22
CA PRO A 45 14.08 -4.41 44.86
C PRO A 45 14.91 -4.13 46.12
N SER A 46 16.01 -4.88 46.29
CA SER A 46 17.02 -4.60 47.31
C SER A 46 17.80 -3.36 46.90
N SER A 47 17.63 -2.27 47.66
CA SER A 47 18.34 -1.01 47.48
C SER A 47 19.85 -1.22 47.47
N GLY A 48 20.52 -0.95 46.34
CA GLY A 48 21.99 -0.90 46.28
C GLY A 48 22.62 -1.54 45.04
N ALA A 49 21.94 -2.42 44.30
CA ALA A 49 22.55 -3.04 43.11
C ALA A 49 23.02 -1.97 42.10
N ALA A 50 24.25 -2.11 41.60
CA ALA A 50 24.80 -1.22 40.59
C ALA A 50 24.08 -1.41 39.25
N LYS A 51 24.03 -0.38 38.41
CA LYS A 51 23.43 -0.42 37.08
C LYS A 51 24.16 0.45 36.07
N LEU A 52 24.00 0.09 34.81
CA LEU A 52 24.23 0.95 33.67
C LEU A 52 22.91 1.57 33.22
N VAL A 53 22.92 2.85 32.86
CA VAL A 53 21.79 3.58 32.27
C VAL A 53 22.27 4.19 30.96
N VAL A 54 21.67 3.83 29.83
CA VAL A 54 22.03 4.42 28.54
C VAL A 54 21.52 5.87 28.49
N SER A 55 22.45 6.83 28.53
CA SER A 55 22.17 8.26 28.62
C SER A 55 22.12 8.97 27.27
N ALA A 56 22.69 8.36 26.21
CA ALA A 56 22.52 8.77 24.82
C ALA A 56 22.79 7.60 23.87
N GLY A 57 22.23 7.64 22.66
CA GLY A 57 22.49 6.65 21.60
C GLY A 57 21.24 5.92 21.10
N PRO A 58 21.38 4.91 20.21
CA PRO A 58 20.22 4.23 19.59
C PRO A 58 19.30 3.48 20.54
N VAL A 59 19.73 3.24 21.79
CA VAL A 59 18.99 2.56 22.87
C VAL A 59 18.94 3.41 24.16
N GLU A 60 18.89 4.73 24.01
CA GLU A 60 18.71 5.69 25.12
C GLU A 60 17.51 5.30 26.02
N GLY A 61 17.73 5.32 27.33
CA GLY A 61 16.73 4.96 28.34
C GLY A 61 16.68 3.47 28.71
N GLU A 62 17.47 2.58 28.09
CA GLU A 62 17.63 1.21 28.59
C GLU A 62 18.47 1.19 29.88
N GLU A 63 18.06 0.37 30.87
CA GLU A 63 18.79 0.15 32.12
C GLU A 63 19.20 -1.32 32.28
N PHE A 64 20.47 -1.56 32.62
CA PHE A 64 21.01 -2.90 32.87
C PHE A 64 21.52 -3.00 34.31
N VAL A 65 20.86 -3.83 35.12
CA VAL A 65 21.25 -4.05 36.52
C VAL A 65 22.40 -5.07 36.58
N LEU A 66 23.48 -4.71 37.25
CA LEU A 66 24.68 -5.52 37.43
C LEU A 66 24.51 -6.37 38.70
N LEU A 67 24.31 -7.67 38.51
CA LEU A 67 24.06 -8.67 39.56
C LEU A 67 25.23 -9.66 39.73
N GLU A 68 26.05 -9.83 38.70
CA GLU A 68 27.24 -10.68 38.65
C GLU A 68 28.52 -9.83 38.77
N GLU A 69 29.70 -10.47 38.85
CA GLU A 69 30.99 -9.79 39.09
C GLU A 69 31.74 -9.39 37.80
N GLU A 70 31.35 -9.92 36.63
CA GLU A 70 31.97 -9.57 35.35
C GLU A 70 30.94 -9.51 34.23
N TYR A 71 30.99 -8.46 33.39
CA TYR A 71 30.08 -8.23 32.27
C TYR A 71 30.84 -7.79 31.01
N VAL A 72 30.75 -8.58 29.94
CA VAL A 72 31.09 -8.11 28.59
C VAL A 72 29.95 -7.25 28.07
N VAL A 73 30.24 -5.99 27.72
CA VAL A 73 29.30 -5.07 27.07
C VAL A 73 29.70 -4.88 25.61
N GLY A 74 28.75 -4.96 24.68
CA GLY A 74 29.01 -4.74 23.27
C GLY A 74 27.79 -5.00 22.39
N ARG A 75 27.95 -4.94 21.06
CA ARG A 75 26.85 -5.17 20.10
C ARG A 75 26.60 -6.64 19.73
N SER A 76 27.37 -7.58 20.28
CA SER A 76 27.13 -9.01 20.05
C SER A 76 25.93 -9.48 20.85
N LYS A 77 25.09 -10.33 20.26
CA LYS A 77 24.05 -11.07 20.99
C LYS A 77 24.62 -12.13 21.94
N GLU A 78 25.94 -12.31 21.92
CA GLU A 78 26.72 -13.16 22.82
C GLU A 78 27.36 -12.36 23.97
N ALA A 79 27.28 -11.02 23.95
CA ALA A 79 27.69 -10.17 25.05
C ALA A 79 26.64 -10.21 26.18
N ALA A 80 27.09 -10.16 27.43
CA ALA A 80 26.21 -10.19 28.59
C ALA A 80 25.29 -8.95 28.67
N ILE A 81 25.77 -7.81 28.16
CA ILE A 81 24.96 -6.60 27.92
C ILE A 81 25.07 -6.24 26.44
N CYS A 82 23.97 -6.45 25.71
CA CYS A 82 23.88 -6.31 24.26
C CYS A 82 23.33 -4.94 23.85
N ILE A 83 24.22 -3.95 23.68
CA ILE A 83 23.86 -2.61 23.20
C ILE A 83 23.73 -2.65 21.66
N GLN A 84 22.52 -2.46 21.13
CA GLN A 84 22.23 -2.62 19.70
C GLN A 84 22.61 -1.39 18.84
N ASP A 85 23.87 -0.97 18.94
CA ASP A 85 24.46 0.11 18.14
C ASP A 85 25.53 -0.43 17.18
N SER A 86 25.56 0.10 15.96
CA SER A 86 26.61 -0.15 14.96
C SER A 86 27.96 0.51 15.27
N SER A 87 27.99 1.56 16.09
CA SER A 87 29.21 2.23 16.56
C SER A 87 29.96 1.39 17.62
N VAL A 88 29.20 0.62 18.41
CA VAL A 88 29.70 -0.21 19.51
C VAL A 88 30.37 -1.47 18.95
N SER A 89 31.52 -1.87 19.47
CA SER A 89 32.22 -3.10 19.05
C SER A 89 31.50 -4.37 19.55
N ARG A 90 31.70 -5.53 18.89
CA ARG A 90 30.98 -6.79 19.21
C ARG A 90 31.08 -7.15 20.69
N ASN A 91 32.31 -7.14 21.20
CA ASN A 91 32.65 -6.98 22.59
C ASN A 91 33.41 -5.64 22.63
N HIS A 92 32.99 -4.68 23.45
CA HIS A 92 33.54 -3.32 23.45
C HIS A 92 34.33 -3.07 24.73
N ILE A 93 33.69 -3.29 25.88
CA ILE A 93 34.31 -3.21 27.20
C ILE A 93 34.07 -4.49 27.99
N LEU A 94 34.96 -4.71 28.95
CA LEU A 94 34.74 -5.58 30.09
C LEU A 94 34.52 -4.70 31.32
N LEU A 95 33.41 -4.89 31.99
CA LEU A 95 33.17 -4.38 33.34
C LEU A 95 33.48 -5.50 34.33
N ARG A 96 34.27 -5.20 35.37
CA ARG A 96 34.61 -6.15 36.42
C ARG A 96 34.41 -5.49 37.78
N ARG A 97 33.95 -6.27 38.75
CA ARG A 97 33.94 -5.92 40.17
C ARG A 97 35.05 -6.68 40.88
N ASP A 98 35.79 -5.99 41.74
CA ASP A 98 36.70 -6.61 42.72
C ASP A 98 36.52 -5.97 44.11
N ASP A 99 37.37 -6.35 45.08
CA ASP A 99 37.34 -5.83 46.45
C ASP A 99 37.47 -4.29 46.55
N SER A 100 37.96 -3.62 45.50
CA SER A 100 38.14 -2.17 45.44
C SER A 100 36.96 -1.42 44.80
N GLY A 101 36.09 -2.11 44.05
CA GLY A 101 34.92 -1.52 43.41
C GLY A 101 34.67 -2.05 42.00
N TRP A 102 33.96 -1.27 41.19
CA TRP A 102 33.76 -1.54 39.76
C TRP A 102 34.85 -0.88 38.93
N LYS A 103 35.22 -1.54 37.83
CA LYS A 103 36.22 -1.08 36.86
C LYS A 103 35.78 -1.38 35.44
N VAL A 104 36.32 -0.62 34.48
CA VAL A 104 36.14 -0.79 33.05
C VAL A 104 37.48 -0.97 32.35
N SER A 105 37.54 -1.86 31.36
CA SER A 105 38.67 -1.99 30.42
C SER A 105 38.17 -2.17 29.00
N ASP A 106 38.81 -1.51 28.03
CA ASP A 106 38.52 -1.66 26.61
C ASP A 106 39.00 -3.03 26.08
N LEU A 107 38.20 -3.69 25.23
CA LEU A 107 38.48 -5.02 24.68
C LEU A 107 39.10 -4.99 23.26
N GLY A 108 39.80 -3.91 22.91
CA GLY A 108 40.32 -3.67 21.56
C GLY A 108 39.22 -3.17 20.62
N SER A 109 38.42 -2.22 21.09
CA SER A 109 37.28 -1.67 20.36
C SER A 109 37.71 -0.80 19.17
N GLY A 110 36.89 -0.76 18.13
CA GLY A 110 37.22 -0.03 16.89
C GLY A 110 37.20 1.50 17.00
N ASN A 111 36.49 2.04 18.00
CA ASN A 111 36.36 3.49 18.24
C ASN A 111 37.06 3.94 19.54
N GLY A 112 37.55 3.00 20.35
CA GLY A 112 37.97 3.26 21.73
C GLY A 112 36.81 3.43 22.69
N THR A 113 37.11 3.27 23.98
CA THR A 113 36.25 3.61 25.11
C THR A 113 36.70 4.95 25.70
N LEU A 114 35.76 5.82 26.05
CA LEU A 114 36.04 7.02 26.85
C LEU A 114 35.30 6.95 28.19
N VAL A 115 35.92 7.46 29.25
CA VAL A 115 35.29 7.63 30.56
C VAL A 115 35.35 9.11 30.90
N ASN A 116 34.19 9.73 31.17
CA ASN A 116 34.02 11.17 31.40
C ASN A 116 34.65 12.06 30.31
N GLY A 117 34.75 11.55 29.07
CA GLY A 117 35.35 12.25 27.92
C GLY A 117 36.86 12.07 27.73
N GLU A 118 37.54 11.31 28.58
CA GLU A 118 38.96 10.94 28.41
C GLU A 118 39.07 9.49 27.91
N GLN A 119 39.91 9.24 26.90
CA GLN A 119 40.04 7.91 26.29
C GLN A 119 40.91 6.98 27.15
N ILE A 120 40.40 5.80 27.49
CA ILE A 120 41.12 4.82 28.33
C ILE A 120 41.97 3.87 27.49
N THR A 121 43.16 3.53 27.99
CA THR A 121 44.08 2.53 27.41
C THR A 121 44.25 1.28 28.27
N ASP A 122 43.88 1.37 29.54
CA ASP A 122 44.12 0.38 30.59
C ASP A 122 42.84 0.18 31.44
N GLU A 123 42.86 -0.67 32.47
CA GLU A 123 41.74 -0.87 33.39
C GLU A 123 41.57 0.34 34.34
N VAL A 124 40.41 0.99 34.31
CA VAL A 124 40.11 2.24 35.05
C VAL A 124 38.94 2.01 36.04
N PRO A 125 39.02 2.46 37.30
CA PRO A 125 37.92 2.36 38.27
C PRO A 125 36.77 3.31 37.95
N LEU A 126 35.54 2.88 38.24
CA LEU A 126 34.30 3.64 38.02
C LEU A 126 33.69 4.14 39.33
N GLY A 127 33.38 5.42 39.38
CA GLY A 127 32.57 6.07 40.41
C GLY A 127 31.09 6.21 39.99
N ASN A 128 30.17 6.19 40.95
CA ASN A 128 28.75 6.44 40.69
C ASN A 128 28.55 7.83 40.08
N GLY A 129 28.06 7.87 38.84
CA GLY A 129 27.84 9.08 38.04
C GLY A 129 28.76 9.18 36.82
N ASP A 130 29.77 8.30 36.68
CA ASP A 130 30.68 8.31 35.54
C ASP A 130 29.98 7.93 34.23
N ILE A 131 30.30 8.65 33.15
CA ILE A 131 29.76 8.42 31.81
C ILE A 131 30.80 7.66 30.98
N ILE A 132 30.40 6.49 30.47
CA ILE A 132 31.20 5.65 29.58
C ILE A 132 30.69 5.83 28.15
N THR A 133 31.53 6.39 27.27
CA THR A 133 31.21 6.56 25.85
C THR A 133 31.75 5.37 25.06
N LEU A 134 30.87 4.71 24.32
CA LEU A 134 31.11 3.51 23.53
C LEU A 134 30.75 3.81 22.07
N GLY A 135 31.61 4.54 21.36
CA GLY A 135 31.28 5.10 20.04
C GLY A 135 30.25 6.23 20.15
N ASP A 136 29.06 6.04 19.56
CA ASP A 136 27.94 6.99 19.54
C ASP A 136 26.93 6.76 20.70
N THR A 137 27.14 5.72 21.52
CA THR A 137 26.33 5.44 22.71
C THR A 137 27.04 5.91 23.98
N GLU A 138 26.35 6.65 24.86
CA GLU A 138 26.82 7.01 26.20
C GLU A 138 26.05 6.21 27.26
N VAL A 139 26.78 5.73 28.28
CA VAL A 139 26.24 4.90 29.36
C VAL A 139 26.71 5.45 30.70
N THR A 140 25.77 5.95 31.50
CA THR A 140 26.07 6.38 32.88
C THR A 140 26.09 5.18 33.82
N PHE A 141 27.19 4.99 34.55
CA PHE A 141 27.31 4.00 35.61
C PHE A 141 26.77 4.55 36.94
N SER A 142 25.94 3.78 37.65
CA SER A 142 25.42 4.14 38.96
C SER A 142 25.51 2.98 39.94
N ASP A 143 26.22 3.20 41.05
CA ASP A 143 26.31 2.27 42.18
C ASP A 143 25.78 2.95 43.45
N MET A 144 24.57 2.54 43.85
CA MET A 144 23.89 3.03 45.05
C MET A 144 24.25 2.24 46.32
N SER A 145 25.16 1.25 46.25
CA SER A 145 25.64 0.51 47.43
C SER A 145 26.83 1.16 48.15
N ASN A 146 27.61 2.02 47.48
CA ASN A 146 28.85 2.58 48.03
C ASN A 146 28.91 4.12 48.00
N ALA A 147 28.03 4.78 48.76
CA ALA A 147 28.02 6.22 48.96
C ALA A 147 29.16 6.75 49.89
N THR A 148 30.37 6.18 49.81
CA THR A 148 31.54 6.55 50.65
C THR A 148 32.89 6.44 49.92
N MET A 149 33.03 7.04 48.73
CA MET A 149 34.34 7.32 48.11
C MET A 149 34.37 8.69 47.43
N MET A 150 34.38 9.77 48.23
CA MET A 150 34.75 11.10 47.75
C MET A 150 36.27 11.26 47.75
N VAL A 151 36.90 11.11 46.57
CA VAL A 151 38.28 11.54 46.33
C VAL A 151 38.27 12.88 45.58
N PRO A 152 38.56 14.02 46.22
CA PRO A 152 38.55 15.31 45.55
C PRO A 152 39.87 15.55 44.80
N LEU A 153 39.93 15.17 43.52
CA LEU A 153 40.99 15.65 42.63
C LEU A 153 40.67 17.07 42.14
N ALA A 154 41.65 17.98 42.21
CA ALA A 154 41.40 19.42 42.10
C ALA A 154 41.39 19.93 40.64
N PRO A 155 40.46 20.82 40.26
CA PRO A 155 40.47 21.48 38.96
C PRO A 155 41.50 22.61 38.89
N ALA A 156 42.32 22.62 37.83
CA ALA A 156 43.17 23.76 37.46
C ALA A 156 42.34 24.85 36.72
N PRO A 157 42.76 26.13 36.72
CA PRO A 157 41.79 27.23 36.65
C PRO A 157 41.68 27.98 35.31
N ALA A 158 40.46 28.40 34.96
CA ALA A 158 40.20 29.56 34.09
C ALA A 158 38.93 30.33 34.55
N ARG A 159 38.99 31.67 34.47
CA ARG A 159 37.95 32.62 34.94
C ARG A 159 36.70 32.64 34.04
N PRO A 160 35.54 33.08 34.59
CA PRO A 160 35.10 34.46 34.26
C PRO A 160 35.07 35.44 35.46
N ARG A 161 34.48 36.63 35.25
CA ARG A 161 34.80 37.90 35.95
C ARG A 161 33.87 38.27 37.14
N PRO A 162 34.31 39.18 38.03
CA PRO A 162 33.55 39.57 39.22
C PRO A 162 32.50 40.66 38.96
N SER A 163 31.44 40.67 39.77
CA SER A 163 30.74 41.89 40.20
C SER A 163 31.27 42.31 41.58
N ALA A 164 31.37 43.63 41.81
CA ALA A 164 31.62 44.17 43.14
C ALA A 164 30.28 44.27 43.92
N GLY A 165 30.25 44.34 45.25
CA GLY A 165 31.38 44.35 46.19
C GLY A 165 31.24 45.45 47.26
N ALA A 166 30.30 45.26 48.19
CA ALA A 166 30.07 46.07 49.40
C ALA A 166 29.12 45.26 50.30
N SER A 167 29.24 45.16 51.63
CA SER A 167 30.29 45.48 52.61
C SER A 167 30.16 44.41 53.71
N GLY A 168 31.16 43.85 54.39
CA GLY A 168 32.29 44.46 55.11
C GLY A 168 32.38 43.73 56.49
N PRO A 169 33.55 43.35 57.02
CA PRO A 169 33.62 42.42 58.17
C PRO A 169 33.89 43.09 59.54
N GLY A 170 33.41 42.47 60.62
CA GLY A 170 33.73 42.75 62.03
C GLY A 170 33.80 41.46 62.86
N PRO A 171 34.56 41.37 63.97
CA PRO A 171 35.41 40.18 64.16
C PRO A 171 35.30 39.43 65.51
N SER A 172 35.65 38.14 65.50
CA SER A 172 36.10 37.31 66.64
C SER A 172 36.55 35.92 66.12
N ARG A 173 37.35 35.08 66.81
CA ARG A 173 38.43 35.26 67.81
C ARG A 173 39.25 33.93 67.84
N PRO A 174 40.60 33.91 68.00
CA PRO A 174 41.41 32.70 67.79
C PRO A 174 41.90 31.98 69.07
N GLU A 175 42.47 30.79 68.89
CA GLU A 175 43.26 30.00 69.87
C GLU A 175 44.53 29.45 69.16
N ARG A 176 45.78 29.73 69.58
CA ARG A 176 46.60 29.18 70.72
C ARG A 176 46.90 27.67 70.53
N VAL A 177 48.06 27.07 70.79
CA VAL A 177 49.17 27.18 71.78
C VAL A 177 50.46 26.65 71.07
N ARG A 178 51.77 26.93 71.32
CA ARG A 178 52.69 27.32 72.44
C ARG A 178 53.65 28.45 71.92
N SER A 179 54.86 28.76 72.39
CA SER A 179 55.42 29.08 73.74
C SER A 179 56.96 28.96 73.75
N SER A 180 57.71 30.05 73.96
CA SER A 180 59.03 30.00 74.62
C SER A 180 59.35 31.32 75.38
N ARG A 181 60.34 31.24 76.28
CA ARG A 181 60.54 32.06 77.49
C ARG A 181 61.06 33.49 77.23
N ALA A 182 60.84 34.40 78.18
CA ALA A 182 61.37 35.77 78.18
C ALA A 182 62.20 36.08 79.45
N THR A 183 62.95 37.20 79.41
CA THR A 183 63.65 37.82 80.56
C THR A 183 63.44 39.35 80.54
N PRO A 184 63.36 40.05 81.69
CA PRO A 184 62.82 41.42 81.74
C PRO A 184 63.85 42.54 81.98
N PRO A 185 63.59 43.78 81.52
CA PRO A 185 64.22 45.00 82.01
C PRO A 185 63.31 45.87 82.92
N LYS A 186 63.92 46.81 83.63
CA LYS A 186 63.36 47.89 84.49
C LYS A 186 64.38 49.05 84.53
N PRO A 187 64.03 50.28 84.97
CA PRO A 187 62.73 50.97 84.96
C PRO A 187 62.85 52.32 84.19
N VAL A 188 62.06 53.34 84.57
CA VAL A 188 61.97 54.68 83.92
C VAL A 188 62.67 55.74 84.77
N ASP A 189 63.11 56.84 84.14
CA ASP A 189 63.22 58.17 84.78
C ASP A 189 62.73 59.29 83.82
N PRO A 190 62.27 60.48 84.28
CA PRO A 190 61.48 61.43 83.49
C PRO A 190 62.05 62.88 83.39
N VAL A 191 61.29 63.79 82.74
CA VAL A 191 61.54 65.25 82.57
C VAL A 191 62.58 65.55 81.45
N GLU A 192 62.44 66.52 80.52
CA GLU A 192 61.94 67.90 80.66
C GLU A 192 61.23 68.56 79.43
N ALA A 193 60.32 69.50 79.77
CA ALA A 193 59.80 70.70 79.06
C ALA A 193 59.59 70.83 77.51
N ARG A 194 58.34 70.58 77.09
CA ARG A 194 57.33 71.57 76.60
C ARG A 194 57.74 72.83 75.76
N LYS A 195 56.97 73.04 74.67
CA LYS A 195 56.61 74.31 73.94
C LYS A 195 57.54 74.85 72.83
N LYS A 196 56.99 74.93 71.60
CA LYS A 196 56.47 76.20 71.01
C LYS A 196 55.49 75.90 69.84
N LYS A 197 54.70 76.90 69.44
CA LYS A 197 53.77 76.88 68.27
C LYS A 197 54.13 78.04 67.32
N ILE A 198 53.50 78.04 66.14
CA ILE A 198 53.40 79.14 65.16
C ILE A 198 54.67 79.37 64.29
N LEU A 199 54.78 78.59 63.21
CA LEU A 199 55.34 79.04 61.92
C LEU A 199 54.79 78.18 60.77
N MET A 200 53.45 78.10 60.65
CA MET A 200 52.75 77.31 59.62
C MET A 200 51.65 78.16 58.97
N GLY A 201 52.06 79.04 58.06
CA GLY A 201 51.16 79.92 57.30
C GLY A 201 51.41 79.82 55.79
N ALA A 202 52.50 80.41 55.29
CA ALA A 202 52.79 80.46 53.86
C ALA A 202 53.28 79.10 53.29
N ILE A 203 54.25 78.44 53.95
CA ILE A 203 54.78 77.13 53.52
C ILE A 203 53.68 76.07 53.52
N GLY A 204 52.77 76.12 54.49
CA GLY A 204 51.63 75.21 54.59
C GLY A 204 50.70 75.27 53.36
N GLY A 205 50.48 76.47 52.79
CA GLY A 205 49.66 76.63 51.58
C GLY A 205 50.31 75.99 50.34
N VAL A 206 51.60 76.23 50.11
CA VAL A 206 52.32 75.64 48.97
C VAL A 206 52.49 74.13 49.13
N ALA A 207 52.81 73.65 50.34
CA ALA A 207 52.88 72.23 50.64
C ALA A 207 51.50 71.54 50.47
N LEU A 208 50.41 72.18 50.92
CA LEU A 208 49.05 71.68 50.73
C LEU A 208 48.68 71.63 49.24
N LEU A 209 49.02 72.65 48.44
CA LEU A 209 48.78 72.64 46.99
C LEU A 209 49.64 71.59 46.27
N ALA A 210 50.88 71.35 46.69
CA ALA A 210 51.72 70.29 46.16
C ALA A 210 51.18 68.90 46.52
N VAL A 211 50.72 68.70 47.75
CA VAL A 211 50.08 67.45 48.20
C VAL A 211 48.73 67.24 47.50
N LEU A 212 47.89 68.27 47.36
CA LEU A 212 46.65 68.20 46.58
C LEU A 212 46.92 67.93 45.10
N GLY A 213 47.98 68.49 44.53
CA GLY A 213 48.43 68.20 43.17
C GLY A 213 48.88 66.75 43.00
N LEU A 214 49.66 66.22 43.95
CA LEU A 214 50.08 64.82 43.98
C LEU A 214 48.88 63.88 44.18
N VAL A 215 47.97 64.18 45.09
CA VAL A 215 46.73 63.39 45.31
C VAL A 215 45.83 63.44 44.08
N ALA A 216 45.66 64.60 43.43
CA ALA A 216 44.92 64.71 42.18
C ALA A 216 45.59 63.94 41.03
N LEU A 217 46.92 63.95 40.95
CA LEU A 217 47.68 63.15 39.99
C LEU A 217 47.51 61.65 40.26
N GLN A 218 47.57 61.22 41.52
CA GLN A 218 47.46 59.84 41.95
C GLN A 218 46.03 59.29 41.78
N VAL A 219 44.99 60.10 42.05
CA VAL A 219 43.60 59.80 41.71
C VAL A 219 43.39 59.75 40.20
N ARG A 220 43.98 60.66 39.43
CA ARG A 220 43.92 60.63 37.96
C ARG A 220 44.61 59.39 37.37
N GLN A 221 45.74 58.96 37.94
CA GLN A 221 46.42 57.71 37.59
C GLN A 221 45.58 56.49 37.98
N GLY A 222 44.97 56.47 39.17
CA GLY A 222 44.05 55.40 39.62
C GLY A 222 42.80 55.27 38.75
N ASN A 223 42.21 56.40 38.33
CA ASN A 223 41.10 56.44 37.39
C ASN A 223 41.51 55.92 36.00
N LEU A 224 42.69 56.32 35.49
CA LEU A 224 43.23 55.79 34.22
C LEU A 224 43.53 54.28 34.29
N ALA A 225 44.05 53.78 35.41
CA ALA A 225 44.27 52.36 35.62
C ALA A 225 42.95 51.59 35.67
N THR A 226 41.95 52.11 36.38
CA THR A 226 40.59 51.55 36.45
C THR A 226 39.91 51.55 35.09
N GLN A 227 40.05 52.63 34.31
CA GLN A 227 39.51 52.74 32.95
C GLN A 227 40.15 51.71 32.01
N ARG A 228 41.49 51.56 32.03
CA ARG A 228 42.20 50.52 31.27
C ARG A 228 41.76 49.10 31.68
N GLN A 229 41.59 48.86 32.98
CA GLN A 229 41.11 47.57 33.50
C GLN A 229 39.67 47.28 33.05
N ASN A 230 38.81 48.31 32.95
CA ASN A 230 37.44 48.17 32.44
C ASN A 230 37.37 48.03 30.92
N GLN A 231 38.30 48.62 30.16
CA GLN A 231 38.43 48.41 28.71
C GLN A 231 38.95 46.99 28.40
N ALA A 232 40.06 46.58 29.01
CA ALA A 232 40.58 45.21 28.93
C ALA A 232 39.60 44.16 29.51
N ARG A 233 38.67 44.59 30.38
CA ARG A 233 37.48 43.81 30.69
C ARG A 233 36.60 43.70 29.45
N LEU A 234 35.95 44.78 29.02
CA LEU A 234 34.98 44.78 27.92
C LEU A 234 35.49 44.05 26.65
N GLU A 235 36.73 44.28 26.24
CA GLU A 235 37.35 43.64 25.08
C GLU A 235 37.40 42.10 25.18
N ALA A 236 37.71 41.56 26.36
CA ALA A 236 37.75 40.12 26.57
C ALA A 236 36.43 39.49 27.06
N ASP A 237 35.41 40.30 27.41
CA ASP A 237 34.02 39.80 27.41
C ASP A 237 33.54 39.66 25.95
N ARG A 238 33.82 40.65 25.09
CA ARG A 238 33.54 40.59 23.64
C ARG A 238 34.23 39.42 22.94
N ARG A 239 35.54 39.19 23.17
CA ARG A 239 36.24 38.02 22.61
C ARG A 239 35.66 36.69 23.08
N ALA A 240 35.19 36.59 24.33
CA ALA A 240 34.54 35.38 24.82
C ALA A 240 33.19 35.14 24.12
N GLN A 241 32.41 36.19 23.87
CA GLN A 241 31.17 36.11 23.09
C GLN A 241 31.42 35.70 21.64
N LEU A 242 32.36 36.34 20.95
CA LEU A 242 32.71 36.02 19.56
C LEU A 242 33.28 34.60 19.42
N GLY A 243 34.15 34.18 20.35
CA GLY A 243 34.64 32.80 20.41
C GLY A 243 33.52 31.77 20.66
N GLY A 244 32.49 32.14 21.43
CA GLY A 244 31.28 31.34 21.61
C GLY A 244 30.50 31.14 20.31
N ILE A 245 30.20 32.22 19.59
CA ILE A 245 29.52 32.16 18.27
C ILE A 245 30.35 31.34 17.27
N PHE A 246 31.68 31.45 17.29
CA PHE A 246 32.55 30.67 16.40
C PHE A 246 32.56 29.18 16.75
N GLN A 247 32.53 28.82 18.03
CA GLN A 247 32.38 27.42 18.42
C GLN A 247 31.00 26.86 18.10
N GLU A 248 29.93 27.67 18.22
CA GLU A 248 28.59 27.29 17.79
C GLU A 248 28.53 27.05 16.27
N ALA A 249 29.14 27.93 15.46
CA ALA A 249 29.27 27.75 14.02
C ALA A 249 30.06 26.48 13.65
N LYS A 250 31.13 26.15 14.40
CA LYS A 250 31.89 24.90 14.24
C LYS A 250 31.07 23.65 14.60
N ASN A 251 30.17 23.75 15.58
CA ASN A 251 29.24 22.67 15.90
C ASN A 251 28.24 22.45 14.76
N LEU A 252 27.65 23.52 14.22
CA LEU A 252 26.76 23.46 13.05
C LEU A 252 27.46 22.89 11.80
N VAL A 253 28.74 23.20 11.60
CA VAL A 253 29.59 22.56 10.56
C VAL A 253 29.69 21.04 10.78
N ARG A 254 29.95 20.60 12.02
CA ARG A 254 30.01 19.16 12.37
C ARG A 254 28.66 18.46 12.18
N GLU A 255 27.55 19.17 12.40
CA GLU A 255 26.17 18.71 12.15
C GLU A 255 25.76 18.74 10.66
N GLY A 256 26.60 19.28 9.77
CA GLY A 256 26.28 19.45 8.35
C GLY A 256 25.23 20.55 8.06
N ARG A 257 25.00 21.48 9.00
CA ARG A 257 24.04 22.59 8.91
C ARG A 257 24.70 23.83 8.29
N TRP A 258 25.25 23.66 7.10
CA TRP A 258 26.13 24.64 6.44
C TRP A 258 25.50 26.02 6.21
N ILE A 259 24.19 26.11 5.94
CA ILE A 259 23.48 27.40 5.82
C ILE A 259 23.55 28.18 7.15
N GLU A 260 23.16 27.55 8.26
CA GLU A 260 23.13 28.17 9.58
C GLU A 260 24.54 28.47 10.10
N ALA A 261 25.50 27.58 9.81
CA ALA A 261 26.91 27.81 10.08
C ALA A 261 27.42 29.06 9.34
N ARG A 262 27.19 29.16 8.02
CA ARG A 262 27.56 30.34 7.23
C ARG A 262 26.99 31.61 7.84
N ASP A 263 25.73 31.62 8.26
CA ASP A 263 25.09 32.84 8.76
C ASP A 263 25.79 33.37 10.02
N LYS A 264 26.19 32.48 10.95
CA LYS A 264 27.03 32.84 12.10
C LYS A 264 28.47 33.22 11.72
N LEU A 265 29.05 32.58 10.70
CA LEU A 265 30.40 32.91 10.21
C LEU A 265 30.43 34.28 9.51
N VAL A 266 29.35 34.69 8.83
CA VAL A 266 29.19 36.01 8.21
C VAL A 266 28.92 37.08 9.28
N GLU A 267 28.13 36.77 10.31
CA GLU A 267 28.00 37.61 11.50
C GLU A 267 29.37 37.89 12.12
N LEU A 268 30.17 36.84 12.37
CA LEU A 268 31.55 36.95 12.86
C LEU A 268 32.46 37.76 11.92
N GLN A 269 32.35 37.56 10.61
CA GLN A 269 33.15 38.31 9.63
C GLN A 269 32.87 39.82 9.68
N SER A 270 31.63 40.21 10.00
CA SER A 270 31.28 41.62 10.21
C SER A 270 31.79 42.21 11.54
N LEU A 271 32.08 41.35 12.53
CA LEU A 271 32.45 41.74 13.90
C LEU A 271 33.95 41.66 14.19
N GLU A 272 34.67 40.69 13.62
CA GLU A 272 36.12 40.49 13.78
C GLU A 272 36.72 39.82 12.52
N PRO A 273 36.97 40.59 11.43
CA PRO A 273 37.40 40.04 10.13
C PRO A 273 38.71 39.22 10.18
N GLU A 274 39.62 39.58 11.08
CA GLU A 274 40.94 38.96 11.27
C GLU A 274 40.90 37.69 12.15
N MET A 275 39.71 37.11 12.38
CA MET A 275 39.56 35.90 13.20
C MET A 275 40.19 34.68 12.50
N GLY A 276 41.19 34.08 13.14
CA GLY A 276 41.95 32.96 12.60
C GLY A 276 41.09 31.75 12.20
N GLY A 277 41.24 31.29 10.95
CA GLY A 277 40.49 30.16 10.38
C GLY A 277 39.05 30.47 9.97
N LEU A 278 38.51 31.67 10.25
CA LEU A 278 37.13 32.04 9.91
C LEU A 278 36.84 31.88 8.41
N LYS A 279 37.79 32.30 7.56
CA LYS A 279 37.68 32.16 6.09
C LYS A 279 37.59 30.70 5.65
N ASP A 280 38.40 29.81 6.21
CA ASP A 280 38.45 28.39 5.81
C ASP A 280 37.15 27.64 6.15
N TYR A 281 36.38 28.15 7.13
CA TYR A 281 35.02 27.69 7.42
C TYR A 281 33.97 28.32 6.49
N LEU A 282 34.12 29.61 6.11
CA LEU A 282 33.25 30.27 5.13
C LEU A 282 33.36 29.64 3.74
N ASP A 283 34.57 29.58 3.16
CA ASP A 283 34.84 29.00 1.84
C ASP A 283 34.31 27.55 1.74
N ARG A 284 34.41 26.80 2.85
CA ARG A 284 33.87 25.44 3.00
C ARG A 284 32.34 25.40 3.06
N ALA A 285 31.71 26.29 3.86
CA ALA A 285 30.26 26.35 3.96
C ALA A 285 29.62 26.79 2.63
N GLU A 286 30.20 27.76 1.92
CA GLU A 286 29.72 28.17 0.60
C GLU A 286 29.79 27.03 -0.42
N LYS A 287 30.85 26.19 -0.37
CA LYS A 287 30.97 24.98 -1.20
C LYS A 287 29.90 23.93 -0.91
N GLU A 288 29.54 23.73 0.37
CA GLU A 288 28.63 22.65 0.78
C GLU A 288 27.14 23.05 0.82
N ILE A 289 26.81 24.35 0.88
CA ILE A 289 25.41 24.82 0.84
C ILE A 289 24.62 24.32 -0.39
N PRO A 290 25.17 24.28 -1.63
CA PRO A 290 24.51 23.64 -2.76
C PRO A 290 24.21 22.16 -2.52
N ASN A 291 25.18 21.40 -2.00
CA ASN A 291 25.00 19.98 -1.64
C ASN A 291 23.89 19.82 -0.58
N GLN A 292 23.87 20.66 0.47
CA GLN A 292 22.86 20.62 1.53
C GLN A 292 21.45 20.89 0.98
N LYS A 293 21.31 21.82 0.02
CA LYS A 293 20.03 22.09 -0.67
C LYS A 293 19.55 20.88 -1.47
N HIS A 294 20.43 20.23 -2.24
CA HIS A 294 20.07 19.03 -3.00
C HIS A 294 19.71 17.85 -2.09
N LEU A 295 20.42 17.64 -0.98
CA LEU A 295 20.06 16.63 0.03
C LEU A 295 18.71 16.90 0.69
N THR A 296 18.41 18.18 1.00
CA THR A 296 17.12 18.59 1.56
C THR A 296 15.98 18.39 0.55
N ALA A 297 16.19 18.71 -0.72
CA ALA A 297 15.23 18.49 -1.80
C ALA A 297 14.98 16.99 -2.04
N ALA A 298 16.04 16.17 -2.06
CA ALA A 298 15.93 14.71 -2.17
C ALA A 298 15.15 14.09 -0.99
N SER A 299 15.46 14.49 0.25
CA SER A 299 14.73 14.04 1.45
C SER A 299 13.24 14.43 1.40
N THR A 300 12.93 15.60 0.86
CA THR A 300 11.55 16.07 0.68
C THR A 300 10.83 15.26 -0.41
N ALA A 301 11.45 15.05 -1.56
CA ALA A 301 10.91 14.24 -2.65
C ALA A 301 10.68 12.77 -2.22
N LEU A 302 11.54 12.19 -1.38
CA LEU A 302 11.31 10.86 -0.78
C LEU A 302 10.05 10.83 0.12
N LYS A 303 9.86 11.84 0.98
CA LYS A 303 8.65 11.95 1.82
C LYS A 303 7.37 12.09 0.99
N GLU A 304 7.46 12.80 -0.14
CA GLU A 304 6.38 12.93 -1.12
C GLU A 304 6.23 11.73 -2.07
N LYS A 305 7.06 10.69 -1.93
CA LYS A 305 7.11 9.48 -2.78
C LYS A 305 7.37 9.78 -4.28
N LYS A 306 8.21 10.77 -4.58
CA LYS A 306 8.65 11.17 -5.93
C LYS A 306 10.10 10.72 -6.15
N LEU A 307 10.29 9.44 -6.48
CA LEU A 307 11.60 8.80 -6.49
C LEU A 307 12.50 9.31 -7.62
N GLY A 308 11.96 9.55 -8.82
CA GLY A 308 12.73 10.09 -9.93
C GLY A 308 13.27 11.49 -9.63
N VAL A 309 12.49 12.32 -8.93
CA VAL A 309 12.94 13.64 -8.44
C VAL A 309 14.01 13.49 -7.36
N ALA A 310 13.82 12.58 -6.39
CA ALA A 310 14.81 12.34 -5.35
C ALA A 310 16.16 11.85 -5.90
N GLN A 311 16.15 10.96 -6.89
CA GLN A 311 17.36 10.53 -7.60
C GLN A 311 18.01 11.68 -8.38
N ALA A 312 17.21 12.49 -9.09
CA ALA A 312 17.71 13.63 -9.87
C ALA A 312 18.36 14.71 -8.98
N GLU A 313 17.90 14.90 -7.74
CA GLU A 313 18.58 15.77 -6.77
C GLU A 313 19.84 15.10 -6.19
N LEU A 314 19.80 13.81 -5.82
CA LEU A 314 20.99 13.08 -5.33
C LEU A 314 22.12 12.96 -6.39
N ALA A 315 21.78 13.05 -7.67
CA ALA A 315 22.75 13.07 -8.78
C ALA A 315 23.46 14.43 -8.94
N LYS A 316 22.96 15.51 -8.33
CA LYS A 316 23.58 16.85 -8.35
C LYS A 316 24.59 17.08 -7.21
N VAL A 317 24.54 16.25 -6.17
CA VAL A 317 25.45 16.34 -5.03
C VAL A 317 26.86 15.93 -5.46
N THR A 318 27.87 16.73 -5.14
CA THR A 318 29.26 16.46 -5.53
C THR A 318 29.84 15.26 -4.80
N GLN A 319 30.74 14.51 -5.45
CA GLN A 319 31.34 13.30 -4.87
C GLN A 319 32.29 13.57 -3.70
N ASP A 320 32.79 14.80 -3.60
CA ASP A 320 33.74 15.29 -2.60
C ASP A 320 33.06 16.05 -1.44
N THR A 321 31.73 15.90 -1.29
CA THR A 321 30.98 16.48 -0.17
C THR A 321 31.35 15.86 1.18
N GLN A 322 31.46 16.70 2.20
CA GLN A 322 31.59 16.27 3.59
C GLN A 322 30.31 15.62 4.15
N MET A 323 29.17 15.70 3.44
CA MET A 323 27.89 15.06 3.82
C MET A 323 27.71 13.64 3.25
N PHE A 324 28.81 12.91 3.03
CA PHE A 324 28.81 11.58 2.40
C PHE A 324 27.91 10.55 3.12
N GLU A 325 27.74 10.67 4.44
CA GLU A 325 26.85 9.81 5.23
C GLU A 325 25.37 10.08 4.93
N GLN A 326 24.96 11.35 4.86
CA GLN A 326 23.60 11.74 4.47
C GLN A 326 23.29 11.28 3.03
N VAL A 327 24.24 11.42 2.11
CA VAL A 327 24.16 10.85 0.75
C VAL A 327 23.94 9.33 0.81
N SER A 328 24.69 8.62 1.66
CA SER A 328 24.66 7.16 1.78
C SER A 328 23.43 6.62 2.53
N LEU A 329 22.81 7.42 3.38
CA LEU A 329 21.51 7.16 4.00
C LEU A 329 20.39 7.37 2.98
N LEU A 330 20.33 8.54 2.32
CA LEU A 330 19.29 8.83 1.32
C LEU A 330 19.34 7.86 0.12
N LYS A 331 20.53 7.43 -0.33
CA LYS A 331 20.69 6.38 -1.36
C LYS A 331 20.32 4.97 -0.88
N ARG A 332 20.22 4.70 0.42
CA ARG A 332 19.59 3.47 0.94
C ARG A 332 18.07 3.64 0.91
N SER A 333 17.55 4.67 1.60
CA SER A 333 16.10 4.95 1.69
C SER A 333 15.41 5.08 0.33
N LEU A 334 16.08 5.63 -0.70
CA LEU A 334 15.57 5.68 -2.08
C LEU A 334 15.39 4.29 -2.71
N ARG A 335 16.33 3.36 -2.49
CA ARG A 335 16.21 1.96 -2.97
C ARG A 335 15.11 1.23 -2.22
N ASP A 336 15.09 1.34 -0.90
CA ASP A 336 14.06 0.73 -0.04
C ASP A 336 12.65 1.23 -0.41
N ALA A 337 12.53 2.52 -0.78
CA ALA A 337 11.30 3.13 -1.29
C ALA A 337 10.93 2.67 -2.71
N GLY A 338 11.90 2.47 -3.59
CA GLY A 338 11.70 1.89 -4.94
C GLY A 338 11.15 0.47 -4.87
N ASP A 339 11.80 -0.38 -4.08
CA ASP A 339 11.34 -1.74 -3.80
C ASP A 339 9.93 -1.76 -3.16
N ALA A 340 9.63 -0.80 -2.28
CA ALA A 340 8.30 -0.65 -1.69
C ALA A 340 7.24 -0.20 -2.69
N GLN A 341 7.55 0.76 -3.57
CA GLN A 341 6.67 1.21 -4.65
C GLN A 341 6.42 0.11 -5.69
N ALA A 342 7.44 -0.67 -6.06
CA ALA A 342 7.26 -1.82 -6.96
C ALA A 342 6.31 -2.88 -6.36
N ARG A 343 6.42 -3.16 -5.04
CA ARG A 343 5.46 -4.02 -4.33
C ARG A 343 4.04 -3.45 -4.31
N GLU A 344 3.88 -2.13 -4.20
CA GLU A 344 2.55 -1.49 -4.22
C GLU A 344 1.93 -1.49 -5.62
N ALA A 345 2.71 -1.18 -6.66
CA ALA A 345 2.27 -1.24 -8.05
C ALA A 345 1.78 -2.64 -8.46
N ARG A 346 2.37 -3.72 -7.91
CA ARG A 346 1.85 -5.08 -8.09
C ARG A 346 0.43 -5.24 -7.53
N LYS A 347 0.18 -4.81 -6.28
CA LYS A 347 -1.17 -4.86 -5.68
C LYS A 347 -2.18 -4.05 -6.51
N LEU A 348 -1.75 -2.90 -7.03
CA LEU A 348 -2.61 -2.03 -7.85
C LEU A 348 -2.98 -2.69 -9.18
N LEU A 349 -2.09 -3.46 -9.82
CA LEU A 349 -2.45 -4.31 -10.96
C LEU A 349 -3.44 -5.42 -10.56
N ASP A 350 -3.20 -6.11 -9.44
CA ASP A 350 -4.11 -7.14 -8.91
C ASP A 350 -5.52 -6.55 -8.62
N GLN A 351 -5.58 -5.29 -8.20
CA GLN A 351 -6.80 -4.49 -7.97
C GLN A 351 -7.35 -3.79 -9.23
N LYS A 352 -6.74 -4.00 -10.41
CA LYS A 352 -7.09 -3.39 -11.71
C LYS A 352 -6.96 -1.85 -11.78
N GLN A 353 -6.21 -1.23 -10.88
CA GLN A 353 -5.86 0.19 -10.90
C GLN A 353 -4.65 0.43 -11.83
N ILE A 354 -4.82 0.10 -13.11
CA ILE A 354 -3.71 -0.06 -14.08
C ILE A 354 -2.93 1.23 -14.29
N ASP A 355 -3.60 2.36 -14.47
CA ASP A 355 -2.95 3.66 -14.75
C ASP A 355 -2.11 4.15 -13.56
N GLU A 356 -2.57 3.88 -12.33
CA GLU A 356 -1.84 4.20 -11.10
C GLU A 356 -0.62 3.29 -10.92
N ALA A 357 -0.76 1.99 -11.19
CA ALA A 357 0.37 1.06 -11.20
C ALA A 357 1.42 1.44 -12.26
N LYS A 358 0.98 1.90 -13.45
CA LYS A 358 1.89 2.44 -14.46
C LYS A 358 2.60 3.69 -13.94
N ARG A 359 1.86 4.67 -13.39
CA ARG A 359 2.42 5.92 -12.86
C ARG A 359 3.49 5.69 -11.80
N ILE A 360 3.26 4.77 -10.87
CA ILE A 360 4.24 4.43 -9.84
C ILE A 360 5.46 3.75 -10.47
N THR A 361 5.28 2.81 -11.39
CA THR A 361 6.43 2.15 -12.04
C THR A 361 7.23 3.08 -12.96
N ASP A 362 6.59 4.08 -13.58
CA ASP A 362 7.28 5.14 -14.33
C ASP A 362 8.23 5.94 -13.41
N ASP A 363 7.80 6.33 -12.20
CA ASP A 363 8.61 7.08 -11.23
C ASP A 363 9.73 6.22 -10.61
N VAL A 364 9.47 4.93 -10.33
CA VAL A 364 10.52 3.98 -9.92
C VAL A 364 11.58 3.82 -11.01
N LEU A 365 11.18 3.72 -12.28
CA LEU A 365 12.12 3.59 -13.40
C LEU A 365 12.87 4.89 -13.71
N ALA A 366 12.28 6.06 -13.44
CA ALA A 366 12.97 7.34 -13.49
C ALA A 366 14.06 7.48 -12.41
N ALA A 367 13.91 6.80 -11.27
CA ALA A 367 14.97 6.68 -10.26
C ALA A 367 15.98 5.55 -10.60
N PHE A 368 15.49 4.45 -11.16
CA PHE A 368 16.21 3.19 -11.31
C PHE A 368 15.84 2.49 -12.63
N GLU A 369 16.45 2.91 -13.74
CA GLU A 369 16.21 2.34 -15.08
C GLU A 369 16.35 0.80 -15.15
N SER A 370 17.25 0.24 -14.33
CA SER A 370 17.53 -1.20 -14.23
C SER A 370 16.65 -1.96 -13.22
N HIS A 371 15.64 -1.33 -12.61
CA HIS A 371 14.79 -1.98 -11.60
C HIS A 371 13.87 -3.03 -12.20
N ARG A 372 14.33 -4.30 -12.15
CA ARG A 372 13.69 -5.48 -12.75
C ARG A 372 12.17 -5.54 -12.54
N ASP A 373 11.73 -5.49 -11.29
CA ASP A 373 10.32 -5.71 -10.96
C ASP A 373 9.44 -4.55 -11.42
N ALA A 374 9.88 -3.30 -11.25
CA ALA A 374 9.18 -2.13 -11.76
C ALA A 374 9.07 -2.17 -13.30
N LYS A 375 10.11 -2.60 -14.01
CA LYS A 375 10.08 -2.78 -15.47
C LYS A 375 9.04 -3.81 -15.91
N LEU A 376 9.03 -4.99 -15.30
CA LEU A 376 8.05 -6.05 -15.62
C LEU A 376 6.61 -5.61 -15.32
N LEU A 377 6.40 -4.86 -14.24
CA LEU A 377 5.10 -4.29 -13.88
C LEU A 377 4.66 -3.17 -14.83
N ASN A 378 5.59 -2.34 -15.31
CA ASN A 378 5.32 -1.29 -16.29
C ASN A 378 4.93 -1.88 -17.66
N GLU A 379 5.69 -2.88 -18.13
CA GLU A 379 5.41 -3.59 -19.39
C GLU A 379 4.03 -4.27 -19.35
N GLU A 380 3.63 -4.85 -18.21
CA GLU A 380 2.29 -5.42 -18.04
C GLU A 380 1.20 -4.34 -17.96
N ALA A 381 1.43 -3.25 -17.23
CA ALA A 381 0.49 -2.13 -17.17
C ALA A 381 0.23 -1.52 -18.56
N VAL A 382 1.28 -1.36 -19.39
CA VAL A 382 1.18 -0.90 -20.77
C VAL A 382 0.37 -1.87 -21.64
N ARG A 383 0.59 -3.19 -21.53
CA ARG A 383 -0.22 -4.20 -22.24
C ARG A 383 -1.69 -4.16 -21.84
N LEU A 384 -1.97 -4.02 -20.54
CA LEU A 384 -3.34 -3.96 -20.02
C LEU A 384 -4.06 -2.67 -20.45
N ILE A 385 -3.37 -1.55 -20.54
CA ILE A 385 -3.87 -0.30 -21.14
C ILE A 385 -4.14 -0.49 -22.64
N GLU A 386 -3.20 -1.08 -23.40
CA GLU A 386 -3.40 -1.35 -24.83
C GLU A 386 -4.59 -2.28 -25.10
N ILE A 387 -4.85 -3.25 -24.21
CA ILE A 387 -6.01 -4.15 -24.29
C ILE A 387 -7.32 -3.43 -23.91
N ARG A 388 -7.30 -2.57 -22.88
CA ARG A 388 -8.46 -1.78 -22.43
C ARG A 388 -8.90 -0.76 -23.49
N ASP A 389 -7.93 -0.04 -24.05
CA ASP A 389 -8.17 1.10 -24.93
C ASP A 389 -8.18 0.69 -26.42
N ARG A 390 -8.09 -0.61 -26.70
CA ARG A 390 -8.23 -1.17 -28.04
C ARG A 390 -9.63 -0.87 -28.59
N PRO A 391 -9.77 -0.18 -29.74
CA PRO A 391 -11.08 0.04 -30.34
C PRO A 391 -11.74 -1.30 -30.69
N PRO A 392 -13.07 -1.43 -30.57
CA PRO A 392 -13.77 -2.63 -31.01
C PRO A 392 -13.51 -2.88 -32.49
N PRO A 393 -13.42 -4.16 -32.93
CA PRO A 393 -13.27 -4.45 -34.35
C PRO A 393 -14.46 -3.87 -35.13
N PRO A 394 -14.26 -3.39 -36.37
CA PRO A 394 -15.36 -2.89 -37.19
C PRO A 394 -16.42 -4.00 -37.34
N PRO A 395 -17.72 -3.65 -37.33
CA PRO A 395 -18.76 -4.65 -37.52
C PRO A 395 -18.55 -5.36 -38.86
N PRO A 396 -18.76 -6.70 -38.93
CA PRO A 396 -18.63 -7.41 -40.19
C PRO A 396 -19.57 -6.80 -41.23
N PRO A 397 -19.20 -6.80 -42.53
CA PRO A 397 -20.07 -6.29 -43.57
C PRO A 397 -21.43 -7.02 -43.49
N PRO A 398 -22.56 -6.30 -43.67
CA PRO A 398 -23.87 -6.92 -43.57
C PRO A 398 -23.95 -8.08 -44.56
N ASN A 399 -24.16 -9.29 -44.04
CA ASN A 399 -24.28 -10.49 -44.84
C ASN A 399 -25.37 -10.24 -45.91
N PRO A 400 -25.06 -10.31 -47.22
CA PRO A 400 -26.07 -10.11 -48.24
C PRO A 400 -27.18 -11.14 -48.03
N GLY A 401 -28.38 -10.65 -47.69
CA GLY A 401 -29.54 -11.47 -47.36
C GLY A 401 -29.85 -12.48 -48.46
N LYS A 402 -30.61 -13.54 -48.13
CA LYS A 402 -30.82 -14.66 -49.08
C LYS A 402 -31.30 -14.07 -50.43
N PRO A 403 -30.76 -14.47 -51.60
CA PRO A 403 -31.11 -13.81 -52.87
C PRO A 403 -32.61 -13.76 -53.21
N TRP A 404 -33.43 -14.62 -52.60
CA TRP A 404 -34.88 -14.63 -52.72
C TRP A 404 -35.64 -13.76 -51.70
N GLU A 405 -34.97 -13.27 -50.64
CA GLU A 405 -35.60 -12.72 -49.44
C GLU A 405 -36.47 -11.49 -49.73
N GLN A 406 -35.98 -10.56 -50.54
CA GLN A 406 -36.74 -9.38 -50.98
C GLN A 406 -37.99 -9.78 -51.80
N GLY A 407 -37.88 -10.79 -52.65
CA GLY A 407 -38.99 -11.32 -53.44
C GLY A 407 -40.05 -12.01 -52.58
N VAL A 408 -39.63 -12.78 -51.57
CA VAL A 408 -40.58 -13.39 -50.62
C VAL A 408 -41.24 -12.34 -49.72
N THR A 409 -40.52 -11.26 -49.33
CA THR A 409 -41.15 -10.16 -48.59
C THR A 409 -42.24 -9.48 -49.42
N ARG A 410 -41.96 -9.10 -50.68
CA ARG A 410 -43.00 -8.56 -51.59
C ARG A 410 -44.22 -9.48 -51.71
N PHE A 411 -44.00 -10.80 -51.75
CA PHE A 411 -45.09 -11.78 -51.79
C PHE A 411 -45.93 -11.80 -50.50
N VAL A 412 -45.29 -11.72 -49.32
CA VAL A 412 -46.00 -11.60 -48.03
C VAL A 412 -46.86 -10.33 -48.00
N ASP A 413 -46.32 -9.20 -48.47
CA ASP A 413 -47.01 -7.91 -48.52
C ASP A 413 -48.24 -7.94 -49.44
N GLY A 414 -48.15 -8.67 -50.56
CA GLY A 414 -49.22 -8.87 -51.54
C GLY A 414 -48.82 -8.59 -53.01
N ASP A 415 -47.58 -8.12 -53.24
CA ASP A 415 -47.04 -7.83 -54.57
C ASP A 415 -46.48 -9.10 -55.23
N LEU A 416 -47.37 -9.96 -55.72
CA LEU A 416 -47.00 -11.16 -56.48
C LEU A 416 -46.17 -10.85 -57.74
N SER A 417 -46.40 -9.71 -58.38
CA SER A 417 -45.75 -9.34 -59.65
C SER A 417 -44.28 -8.95 -59.43
N GLY A 418 -44.03 -8.02 -58.50
CA GLY A 418 -42.69 -7.63 -58.09
C GLY A 418 -41.95 -8.75 -57.36
N ALA A 419 -42.66 -9.61 -56.60
CA ALA A 419 -42.08 -10.83 -56.05
C ALA A 419 -41.53 -11.74 -57.16
N VAL A 420 -42.35 -12.12 -58.13
CA VAL A 420 -41.94 -12.95 -59.28
C VAL A 420 -40.78 -12.31 -60.04
N ALA A 421 -40.82 -11.01 -60.30
CA ALA A 421 -39.75 -10.28 -60.97
C ALA A 421 -38.42 -10.34 -60.20
N LEU A 422 -38.44 -10.13 -58.88
CA LEU A 422 -37.25 -10.20 -58.02
C LEU A 422 -36.69 -11.62 -57.95
N ILE A 423 -37.52 -12.63 -57.70
CA ILE A 423 -37.08 -14.04 -57.65
C ILE A 423 -36.44 -14.48 -58.97
N ASN A 424 -36.99 -14.03 -60.12
CA ASN A 424 -36.45 -14.39 -61.44
C ASN A 424 -34.96 -13.98 -61.59
N THR A 425 -34.51 -12.89 -60.94
CA THR A 425 -33.10 -12.45 -60.97
C THR A 425 -32.11 -13.43 -60.32
N CYS A 426 -32.59 -14.36 -59.49
CA CYS A 426 -31.76 -15.32 -58.75
C CYS A 426 -31.99 -16.80 -59.14
N VAL A 427 -32.89 -17.08 -60.08
CA VAL A 427 -33.18 -18.45 -60.58
C VAL A 427 -31.95 -19.12 -61.19
N SER A 428 -31.11 -18.37 -61.91
CA SER A 428 -29.85 -18.87 -62.48
C SER A 428 -28.75 -19.08 -61.44
N LYS A 429 -28.91 -18.50 -60.23
CA LYS A 429 -27.89 -18.50 -59.17
C LYS A 429 -28.16 -19.54 -58.09
N THR A 430 -29.42 -19.88 -57.81
CA THR A 430 -29.77 -20.84 -56.75
C THR A 430 -30.97 -21.74 -57.12
N PRO A 431 -30.93 -23.05 -56.79
CA PRO A 431 -32.09 -23.93 -56.95
C PRO A 431 -33.32 -23.50 -56.14
N LYS A 432 -33.12 -22.85 -54.98
CA LYS A 432 -34.23 -22.36 -54.13
C LYS A 432 -35.04 -21.25 -54.80
N CYS A 433 -34.40 -20.31 -55.52
CA CYS A 433 -35.13 -19.33 -56.35
C CYS A 433 -35.93 -20.01 -57.47
N LYS A 434 -35.42 -21.10 -58.08
CA LYS A 434 -36.15 -21.87 -59.09
C LYS A 434 -37.39 -22.57 -58.52
N SER A 435 -37.34 -23.08 -57.28
CA SER A 435 -38.54 -23.57 -56.58
C SER A 435 -39.51 -22.43 -56.35
N ILE A 436 -39.09 -21.38 -55.63
CA ILE A 436 -39.96 -20.27 -55.23
C ILE A 436 -40.67 -19.64 -56.44
N LEU A 437 -40.00 -19.48 -57.59
CA LEU A 437 -40.65 -18.99 -58.81
C LEU A 437 -41.76 -19.93 -59.32
N LYS A 438 -41.51 -21.25 -59.36
CA LYS A 438 -42.52 -22.24 -59.73
C LYS A 438 -43.69 -22.19 -58.75
N ASP A 439 -43.40 -22.14 -57.47
CA ASP A 439 -44.41 -22.15 -56.41
C ASP A 439 -45.27 -20.86 -56.46
N MET A 440 -44.66 -19.68 -56.67
CA MET A 440 -45.36 -18.40 -56.91
C MET A 440 -46.23 -18.40 -58.18
N THR A 441 -45.78 -19.03 -59.27
CA THR A 441 -46.56 -19.11 -60.52
C THR A 441 -47.75 -20.07 -60.40
N GLU A 442 -47.59 -21.19 -59.69
CA GLU A 442 -48.71 -22.08 -59.33
C GLU A 442 -49.72 -21.34 -58.44
N PHE A 443 -49.25 -20.65 -57.39
CA PHE A 443 -50.07 -19.83 -56.49
C PHE A 443 -50.89 -18.79 -57.25
N GLY A 444 -50.25 -18.02 -58.15
CA GLY A 444 -50.92 -17.02 -58.98
C GLY A 444 -52.02 -17.58 -59.88
N SER A 445 -51.84 -18.81 -60.38
CA SER A 445 -52.83 -19.49 -61.24
C SER A 445 -54.07 -19.99 -60.47
N LEU A 446 -53.92 -20.26 -59.17
CA LEU A 446 -54.99 -20.62 -58.25
C LEU A 446 -55.67 -19.36 -57.69
N TYR A 447 -54.89 -18.37 -57.26
CA TYR A 447 -55.39 -17.10 -56.72
C TYR A 447 -56.33 -16.37 -57.68
N LYS A 448 -55.97 -16.31 -58.97
CA LYS A 448 -56.82 -15.73 -60.04
C LYS A 448 -58.19 -16.39 -60.22
N ARG A 449 -58.42 -17.58 -59.66
CA ARG A 449 -59.69 -18.33 -59.73
C ARG A 449 -60.17 -18.77 -58.34
N MET A 450 -59.74 -18.07 -57.28
CA MET A 450 -60.06 -18.42 -55.89
C MET A 450 -61.56 -18.57 -55.65
N GLU A 451 -62.38 -17.80 -56.37
CA GLU A 451 -63.84 -17.82 -56.27
C GLU A 451 -64.48 -19.11 -56.83
N ASP A 452 -63.78 -19.83 -57.71
CA ASP A 452 -64.19 -21.14 -58.25
C ASP A 452 -63.57 -22.33 -57.50
N LEU A 453 -62.55 -22.10 -56.65
CA LEU A 453 -61.82 -23.19 -56.00
C LEU A 453 -62.65 -23.91 -54.95
N ASP A 454 -62.59 -25.24 -55.00
CA ASP A 454 -63.11 -26.15 -53.99
C ASP A 454 -62.19 -26.21 -52.75
N ALA A 455 -62.56 -27.01 -51.76
CA ALA A 455 -61.76 -27.23 -50.55
C ALA A 455 -60.33 -27.72 -50.85
N LYS A 456 -60.14 -28.56 -51.89
CA LYS A 456 -58.83 -29.08 -52.30
C LYS A 456 -57.97 -28.01 -52.97
N GLY A 457 -58.54 -27.24 -53.90
CA GLY A 457 -57.86 -26.13 -54.57
C GLY A 457 -57.40 -25.04 -53.60
N LEU A 458 -58.28 -24.62 -52.69
CA LEU A 458 -57.93 -23.67 -51.63
C LEU A 458 -56.84 -24.21 -50.70
N SER A 459 -56.89 -25.51 -50.35
CA SER A 459 -55.84 -26.14 -49.54
C SER A 459 -54.48 -26.13 -50.24
N ARG A 460 -54.42 -26.34 -51.56
CA ARG A 460 -53.15 -26.25 -52.31
C ARG A 460 -52.64 -24.81 -52.39
N LEU A 461 -53.52 -23.82 -52.58
CA LEU A 461 -53.17 -22.40 -52.54
C LEU A 461 -52.53 -22.02 -51.18
N LEU A 462 -53.14 -22.44 -50.07
CA LEU A 462 -52.61 -22.17 -48.72
C LEU A 462 -51.32 -22.93 -48.40
N ALA A 463 -51.14 -24.14 -48.96
CA ALA A 463 -49.88 -24.88 -48.85
C ALA A 463 -48.74 -24.16 -49.60
N LEU A 464 -49.00 -23.71 -50.84
CA LEU A 464 -48.07 -22.93 -51.64
C LEU A 464 -47.67 -21.62 -50.95
N ASP A 465 -48.62 -20.90 -50.36
CA ASP A 465 -48.34 -19.68 -49.60
C ASP A 465 -47.29 -19.95 -48.51
N LYS A 466 -47.54 -20.97 -47.68
CA LYS A 466 -46.62 -21.38 -46.60
C LYS A 466 -45.26 -21.88 -47.10
N GLU A 467 -45.22 -22.56 -48.25
CA GLU A 467 -44.00 -22.99 -48.93
C GLU A 467 -43.15 -21.80 -49.42
N ILE A 468 -43.82 -20.74 -49.92
CA ILE A 468 -43.20 -19.50 -50.40
C ILE A 468 -42.75 -18.61 -49.25
N THR A 469 -43.58 -18.37 -48.23
CA THR A 469 -43.26 -17.44 -47.12
C THR A 469 -42.17 -17.96 -46.16
N GLU A 470 -41.66 -19.17 -46.38
CA GLU A 470 -40.78 -19.93 -45.46
C GLU A 470 -41.37 -20.05 -44.05
N GLY A 471 -42.71 -20.08 -43.94
CA GLY A 471 -43.43 -20.16 -42.67
C GLY A 471 -43.56 -18.85 -41.89
N ARG A 472 -43.21 -17.69 -42.46
CA ARG A 472 -43.29 -16.35 -41.82
C ARG A 472 -44.73 -15.81 -41.67
N GLY A 473 -45.71 -16.69 -41.51
CA GLY A 473 -47.14 -16.39 -41.53
C GLY A 473 -47.75 -16.39 -42.95
N PRO A 474 -49.09 -16.22 -43.07
CA PRO A 474 -49.77 -16.15 -44.35
C PRO A 474 -49.59 -14.78 -45.02
N SER A 475 -49.45 -14.76 -46.35
CA SER A 475 -49.44 -13.51 -47.12
C SER A 475 -50.76 -12.74 -47.01
N THR A 476 -50.74 -11.44 -47.31
CA THR A 476 -51.95 -10.62 -47.45
C THR A 476 -52.95 -11.22 -48.44
N MET A 477 -52.46 -11.85 -49.52
CA MET A 477 -53.28 -12.55 -50.52
C MET A 477 -53.95 -13.80 -49.94
N ALA A 478 -53.21 -14.63 -49.18
CA ALA A 478 -53.72 -15.89 -48.66
C ALA A 478 -54.79 -15.75 -47.58
N ARG A 479 -54.88 -14.60 -46.87
CA ARG A 479 -55.90 -14.36 -45.82
C ARG A 479 -57.32 -14.65 -46.30
N ASN A 480 -57.72 -14.13 -47.46
CA ASN A 480 -59.07 -14.33 -47.99
C ASN A 480 -59.33 -15.80 -48.38
N ALA A 481 -58.31 -16.49 -48.92
CA ALA A 481 -58.39 -17.93 -49.19
C ALA A 481 -58.52 -18.76 -47.91
N GLY A 482 -57.80 -18.35 -46.85
CA GLY A 482 -57.87 -18.92 -45.50
C GLY A 482 -59.29 -18.86 -44.96
N THR A 483 -59.86 -17.65 -44.89
CA THR A 483 -61.25 -17.43 -44.44
C THR A 483 -62.27 -18.23 -45.27
N ARG A 484 -62.11 -18.30 -46.60
CA ARG A 484 -63.01 -19.08 -47.48
C ARG A 484 -62.88 -20.59 -47.21
N ALA A 485 -61.67 -21.12 -47.14
CA ALA A 485 -61.41 -22.53 -46.85
C ALA A 485 -61.91 -22.92 -45.45
N ALA A 486 -61.65 -22.07 -44.45
CA ALA A 486 -62.12 -22.24 -43.09
C ALA A 486 -63.65 -22.32 -43.03
N ASN A 487 -64.37 -21.42 -43.71
CA ASN A 487 -65.84 -21.48 -43.80
C ASN A 487 -66.36 -22.78 -44.44
N ILE A 488 -65.68 -23.30 -45.47
CA ILE A 488 -66.07 -24.57 -46.11
C ILE A 488 -65.84 -25.73 -45.15
N PHE A 489 -64.64 -25.83 -44.55
CA PHE A 489 -64.34 -26.88 -43.57
C PHE A 489 -65.22 -26.80 -42.32
N TYR A 490 -65.57 -25.60 -41.85
CA TYR A 490 -66.44 -25.42 -40.69
C TYR A 490 -67.87 -25.91 -40.97
N LYS A 491 -68.41 -25.65 -42.16
CA LYS A 491 -69.70 -26.22 -42.60
C LYS A 491 -69.64 -27.76 -42.63
N SER A 492 -68.55 -28.35 -43.14
CA SER A 492 -68.33 -29.81 -43.10
C SER A 492 -68.21 -30.34 -41.66
N ALA A 493 -67.53 -29.63 -40.77
CA ALA A 493 -67.34 -30.01 -39.37
C ALA A 493 -68.67 -29.97 -38.59
N SER A 494 -69.47 -28.92 -38.78
CA SER A 494 -70.79 -28.76 -38.17
C SER A 494 -71.78 -29.82 -38.67
N SER A 495 -71.78 -30.10 -39.98
CA SER A 495 -72.57 -31.20 -40.57
C SER A 495 -72.17 -32.55 -39.97
N ALA A 496 -70.88 -32.86 -39.93
CA ALA A 496 -70.36 -34.09 -39.33
C ALA A 496 -70.70 -34.23 -37.84
N LYS A 497 -70.69 -33.14 -37.06
CA LYS A 497 -71.14 -33.11 -35.65
C LYS A 497 -72.61 -33.52 -35.54
N THR A 498 -73.48 -32.92 -36.35
CA THR A 498 -74.92 -33.18 -36.36
C THR A 498 -75.25 -34.61 -36.83
N SER A 499 -74.47 -35.16 -37.76
CA SER A 499 -74.58 -36.57 -38.18
C SER A 499 -73.90 -37.57 -37.25
N GLY A 500 -73.41 -37.16 -36.06
CA GLY A 500 -72.74 -38.03 -35.09
C GLY A 500 -71.37 -38.58 -35.55
N GLN A 501 -70.80 -38.05 -36.64
CA GLN A 501 -69.53 -38.48 -37.21
C GLN A 501 -68.35 -37.76 -36.52
N TRP A 502 -68.20 -37.96 -35.21
CA TRP A 502 -67.37 -37.11 -34.34
C TRP A 502 -65.90 -37.02 -34.79
N ALA A 503 -65.30 -38.13 -35.26
CA ALA A 503 -63.94 -38.16 -35.80
C ALA A 503 -63.76 -37.20 -36.99
N ARG A 504 -64.72 -37.20 -37.94
CA ARG A 504 -64.74 -36.29 -39.09
C ARG A 504 -65.03 -34.85 -38.67
N ALA A 505 -65.88 -34.65 -37.66
CA ALA A 505 -66.11 -33.32 -37.10
C ALA A 505 -64.83 -32.71 -36.52
N VAL A 506 -64.03 -33.51 -35.79
CA VAL A 506 -62.71 -33.13 -35.30
C VAL A 506 -61.74 -32.85 -36.46
N GLU A 507 -61.69 -33.74 -37.46
CA GLU A 507 -60.80 -33.57 -38.62
C GLU A 507 -61.08 -32.26 -39.36
N TYR A 508 -62.34 -31.99 -39.72
CA TYR A 508 -62.71 -30.76 -40.41
C TYR A 508 -62.54 -29.51 -39.53
N ALA A 509 -62.79 -29.58 -38.22
CA ALA A 509 -62.54 -28.46 -37.32
C ALA A 509 -61.03 -28.16 -37.17
N ARG A 510 -60.15 -29.18 -37.16
CA ARG A 510 -58.69 -29.00 -37.23
C ARG A 510 -58.27 -28.39 -38.58
N ARG A 511 -58.81 -28.85 -39.71
CA ARG A 511 -58.57 -28.25 -41.04
C ARG A 511 -59.06 -26.80 -41.13
N THR A 512 -60.14 -26.45 -40.41
CA THR A 512 -60.61 -25.07 -40.29
C THR A 512 -59.55 -24.19 -39.63
N LEU A 513 -59.01 -24.59 -38.48
CA LEU A 513 -57.95 -23.83 -37.78
C LEU A 513 -56.58 -23.86 -38.49
N GLN A 514 -56.35 -24.80 -39.41
CA GLN A 514 -55.18 -24.78 -40.30
C GLN A 514 -55.31 -23.76 -41.43
N ALA A 515 -56.54 -23.41 -41.84
CA ALA A 515 -56.82 -22.40 -42.86
C ALA A 515 -57.01 -20.99 -42.27
N ASP A 516 -57.67 -20.88 -41.11
CA ASP A 516 -57.82 -19.67 -40.32
C ASP A 516 -57.63 -19.99 -38.82
N PRO A 517 -56.43 -19.76 -38.24
CA PRO A 517 -56.18 -19.95 -36.82
C PRO A 517 -57.04 -19.08 -35.89
N GLY A 518 -57.66 -18.01 -36.40
CA GLY A 518 -58.55 -17.12 -35.65
C GLY A 518 -60.02 -17.59 -35.62
N HIS A 519 -60.37 -18.68 -36.29
CA HIS A 519 -61.77 -19.09 -36.52
C HIS A 519 -62.47 -19.58 -35.23
N VAL A 520 -63.01 -18.63 -34.44
CA VAL A 520 -63.66 -18.83 -33.13
C VAL A 520 -64.63 -20.02 -33.10
N GLY A 521 -65.48 -20.16 -34.12
CA GLY A 521 -66.45 -21.26 -34.19
C GLY A 521 -65.81 -22.66 -34.19
N ALA A 522 -64.61 -22.80 -34.77
CA ALA A 522 -63.89 -24.07 -34.84
C ALA A 522 -63.13 -24.37 -33.55
N THR A 523 -62.59 -23.34 -32.89
CA THR A 523 -62.03 -23.45 -31.53
C THR A 523 -63.09 -23.93 -30.54
N ASN A 524 -64.28 -23.33 -30.58
CA ASN A 524 -65.41 -23.74 -29.75
C ASN A 524 -65.86 -25.17 -30.09
N LEU A 525 -66.00 -25.49 -31.38
CA LEU A 525 -66.37 -26.84 -31.83
C LEU A 525 -65.36 -27.93 -31.39
N LEU A 526 -64.06 -27.65 -31.39
CA LEU A 526 -63.06 -28.60 -30.87
C LEU A 526 -63.14 -28.76 -29.34
N ASN A 527 -63.53 -27.73 -28.60
CA ASN A 527 -63.75 -27.83 -27.16
C ASN A 527 -65.02 -28.64 -26.84
N ASP A 528 -66.12 -28.43 -27.58
CA ASP A 528 -67.31 -29.30 -27.52
C ASP A 528 -66.95 -30.77 -27.80
N LEU A 529 -66.16 -31.02 -28.85
CA LEU A 529 -65.77 -32.37 -29.25
C LEU A 529 -64.82 -33.03 -28.23
N ARG A 530 -63.93 -32.26 -27.58
CA ARG A 530 -63.14 -32.74 -26.43
C ARG A 530 -64.04 -33.16 -25.25
N MET A 531 -65.05 -32.36 -24.93
CA MET A 531 -66.01 -32.72 -23.87
C MET A 531 -66.84 -33.95 -24.25
N LYS A 532 -67.23 -34.09 -25.52
CA LYS A 532 -67.91 -35.29 -26.02
C LYS A 532 -67.01 -36.54 -26.00
N ALA A 533 -65.71 -36.40 -26.28
CA ALA A 533 -64.76 -37.50 -26.12
C ALA A 533 -64.65 -37.96 -24.66
N LYS A 534 -64.71 -37.05 -23.69
CA LYS A 534 -64.71 -37.39 -22.25
C LYS A 534 -66.00 -38.10 -21.82
N ASP A 535 -67.15 -37.69 -22.33
CA ASP A 535 -68.43 -38.42 -22.15
C ASP A 535 -68.35 -39.86 -22.71
N ILE A 536 -67.93 -40.02 -23.97
CA ILE A 536 -67.78 -41.35 -24.60
C ILE A 536 -66.76 -42.21 -23.84
N TYR A 537 -65.67 -41.62 -23.33
CA TYR A 537 -64.70 -42.32 -22.47
C TYR A 537 -65.33 -42.81 -21.17
N MET A 538 -66.14 -41.99 -20.48
CA MET A 538 -66.80 -42.41 -19.25
C MET A 538 -67.83 -43.52 -19.48
N GLN A 539 -68.55 -43.49 -20.61
CA GLN A 539 -69.44 -44.58 -21.03
C GLN A 539 -68.65 -45.88 -21.29
N ALA A 540 -67.52 -45.79 -22.02
CA ALA A 540 -66.64 -46.93 -22.26
C ALA A 540 -66.07 -47.50 -20.95
N TYR A 541 -65.65 -46.63 -20.03
CA TYR A 541 -65.11 -47.00 -18.73
C TYR A 541 -66.14 -47.65 -17.80
N ALA A 542 -67.41 -47.28 -17.89
CA ALA A 542 -68.49 -47.94 -17.15
C ALA A 542 -68.81 -49.34 -17.70
N LEU A 543 -68.66 -49.56 -19.01
CA LEU A 543 -68.93 -50.84 -19.67
C LEU A 543 -67.75 -51.81 -19.62
N LYS A 544 -66.51 -51.32 -19.53
CA LYS A 544 -65.25 -52.08 -19.75
C LYS A 544 -65.16 -53.46 -19.09
N ASP A 545 -65.70 -53.63 -17.87
CA ASP A 545 -65.61 -54.86 -17.07
C ASP A 545 -66.85 -55.75 -17.21
N ALA A 546 -68.01 -55.18 -17.57
CA ALA A 546 -69.31 -55.86 -17.60
C ALA A 546 -69.79 -56.21 -19.02
N ASN A 547 -69.37 -55.44 -20.01
CA ASN A 547 -69.61 -55.65 -21.44
C ASN A 547 -68.43 -55.04 -22.23
N PRO A 548 -67.32 -55.78 -22.38
CA PRO A 548 -66.13 -55.31 -23.08
C PRO A 548 -66.38 -55.08 -24.59
N GLU A 549 -67.30 -55.82 -25.20
CA GLU A 549 -67.60 -55.71 -26.63
C GLU A 549 -68.17 -54.34 -27.00
N ASP A 550 -69.07 -53.78 -26.18
CA ASP A 550 -69.58 -52.40 -26.35
C ASP A 550 -68.59 -51.31 -25.87
N ALA A 551 -67.62 -51.65 -25.01
CA ALA A 551 -66.60 -50.72 -24.55
C ALA A 551 -65.50 -50.47 -25.61
N ILE A 552 -65.06 -51.52 -26.31
CA ILE A 552 -64.04 -51.47 -27.38
C ILE A 552 -64.31 -50.40 -28.45
N PRO A 553 -65.49 -50.32 -29.11
CA PRO A 553 -65.74 -49.32 -30.15
C PRO A 553 -65.76 -47.90 -29.58
N LYS A 554 -66.27 -47.70 -28.37
CA LYS A 554 -66.25 -46.38 -27.69
C LYS A 554 -64.83 -45.93 -27.38
N PHE A 555 -63.94 -46.80 -26.91
CA PHE A 555 -62.52 -46.44 -26.73
C PHE A 555 -61.82 -46.09 -28.06
N LYS A 556 -62.10 -46.83 -29.15
CA LYS A 556 -61.61 -46.49 -30.50
C LYS A 556 -62.12 -45.13 -30.98
N GLU A 557 -63.39 -44.81 -30.70
CA GLU A 557 -64.00 -43.51 -31.04
C GLU A 557 -63.31 -42.35 -30.30
N VAL A 558 -63.06 -42.47 -28.99
CA VAL A 558 -62.32 -41.48 -28.19
C VAL A 558 -60.92 -41.23 -28.77
N ILE A 559 -60.18 -42.29 -29.10
CA ILE A 559 -58.85 -42.23 -29.73
C ILE A 559 -58.90 -41.46 -31.06
N SER A 560 -59.96 -41.65 -31.86
CA SER A 560 -60.13 -40.95 -33.15
C SER A 560 -60.48 -39.45 -33.02
N MET A 561 -61.08 -39.04 -31.89
CA MET A 561 -61.46 -37.65 -31.62
C MET A 561 -60.35 -36.83 -30.95
N THR A 562 -59.48 -37.48 -30.20
CA THR A 562 -58.46 -36.83 -29.35
C THR A 562 -57.08 -36.84 -30.02
N PRO A 563 -56.24 -35.82 -29.82
CA PRO A 563 -54.84 -35.86 -30.28
C PRO A 563 -54.01 -36.72 -29.31
N ALA A 564 -52.83 -37.19 -29.75
CA ALA A 564 -52.04 -38.19 -29.02
C ALA A 564 -51.45 -37.71 -27.67
N ASP A 565 -51.40 -36.40 -27.47
CA ASP A 565 -51.00 -35.69 -26.26
C ASP A 565 -52.14 -35.49 -25.23
N ASP A 566 -53.39 -35.80 -25.59
CA ASP A 566 -54.54 -35.70 -24.68
C ASP A 566 -54.56 -36.86 -23.68
N GLU A 567 -54.71 -36.55 -22.39
CA GLU A 567 -54.77 -37.55 -21.31
C GLU A 567 -55.89 -38.60 -21.56
N THR A 568 -57.00 -38.18 -22.17
CA THR A 568 -58.13 -39.05 -22.53
C THR A 568 -57.75 -40.03 -23.64
N HIS A 569 -56.91 -39.61 -24.59
CA HIS A 569 -56.38 -40.46 -25.66
C HIS A 569 -55.51 -41.58 -25.08
N GLY A 570 -54.55 -41.21 -24.22
CA GLY A 570 -53.66 -42.16 -23.55
C GLY A 570 -54.43 -43.18 -22.73
N LYS A 571 -55.37 -42.73 -21.87
CA LYS A 571 -56.23 -43.60 -21.07
C LYS A 571 -57.09 -44.53 -21.93
N ALA A 572 -57.73 -44.02 -22.98
CA ALA A 572 -58.55 -44.83 -23.88
C ALA A 572 -57.73 -45.92 -24.58
N LYS A 573 -56.52 -45.57 -25.06
CA LYS A 573 -55.59 -46.52 -25.67
C LYS A 573 -55.15 -47.60 -24.69
N THR A 574 -54.77 -47.24 -23.46
CA THR A 574 -54.38 -48.21 -22.42
C THR A 574 -55.52 -49.17 -22.05
N TRP A 575 -56.77 -48.72 -22.00
CA TRP A 575 -57.90 -49.62 -21.77
C TRP A 575 -58.19 -50.51 -22.97
N LEU A 576 -58.14 -49.98 -24.19
CA LEU A 576 -58.29 -50.77 -25.42
C LEU A 576 -57.25 -51.89 -25.50
N GLU A 577 -55.97 -51.60 -25.22
CA GLU A 577 -54.87 -52.57 -25.19
C GLU A 577 -54.98 -53.62 -24.06
N LYS A 578 -55.75 -53.33 -23.00
CA LYS A 578 -56.00 -54.27 -21.88
C LYS A 578 -57.19 -55.19 -22.13
N ILE A 579 -58.21 -54.70 -22.83
CA ILE A 579 -59.42 -55.45 -23.15
C ILE A 579 -59.18 -56.35 -24.38
N SER A 580 -58.17 -56.04 -25.21
CA SER A 580 -57.77 -56.85 -26.37
C SER A 580 -56.66 -57.87 -26.07
N ARG A 581 -56.53 -58.34 -24.82
CA ARG A 581 -55.53 -59.33 -24.36
C ARG A 581 -56.20 -60.42 -23.54
#